data_AF-A0A450XB50-F1
#
_entry.id   AF-A0A450XB50-F1
#
_cell.length_a   1.000
_cell.length_b   1.000
_cell.length_c   1.000
_cell.angle_alpha   90.00
_cell.angle_beta   90.00
_cell.angle_gamma   90.00
#
_symmetry.space_group_name_H-M   'P 1'
#
loop_
_entity.id
_entity.type
_entity.pdbx_description
1 polymer ?
#
loop_
_entity_poly.entity_id
_entity_poly.type
_entity_poly.pdbx_seq_one_letter_code
_entity_poly.pdbx_strand_id
1 'polypeptide(L)'
;KGYADLSLIIRPDMRKYRLLDHLLEFKYLSLKELGSSDEEIKGKTREELRALPRVAAALNEAKQQLARYRTTLQNAYGDKLRLHTHAVVALGLAR
;
A
#
# COMPACT_ATOMS: atom_id res chain seq x y z
N LYS A 1 0.46 -6.79 -16.83
CA LYS A 1 0.30 -5.63 -15.92
C LYS A 1 0.15 -6.18 -14.50
N GLY A 2 1.13 -6.02 -13.61
CA GLY A 2 1.11 -6.70 -12.30
C GLY A 2 2.30 -6.39 -11.38
N TYR A 3 2.95 -5.24 -11.59
CA TYR A 3 4.00 -4.76 -10.70
C TYR A 3 3.34 -3.93 -9.60
N ALA A 4 3.86 -4.04 -8.38
CA ALA A 4 3.52 -3.07 -7.35
C ALA A 4 4.28 -1.76 -7.61
N ASP A 5 3.77 -0.66 -7.06
CA ASP A 5 4.34 0.67 -7.32
C ASP A 5 5.77 0.84 -6.83
N LEU A 6 6.11 0.31 -5.65
CA LEU A 6 7.44 0.48 -5.06
C LEU A 6 7.91 -0.75 -4.29
N SER A 7 9.10 -1.25 -4.62
CA SER A 7 9.82 -2.27 -3.84
C SER A 7 11.16 -1.75 -3.34
N LEU A 8 11.41 -1.91 -2.05
CA LEU A 8 12.70 -1.63 -1.41
C LEU A 8 13.32 -2.95 -1.00
N ILE A 9 14.29 -3.44 -1.77
CA ILE A 9 14.93 -4.74 -1.58
C ILE A 9 16.36 -4.54 -1.08
N ILE A 10 16.71 -5.19 0.01
CA ILE A 10 18.04 -5.10 0.62
C ILE A 10 19.06 -5.80 -0.27
N ARG A 11 20.20 -5.12 -0.49
CA ARG A 11 21.32 -5.68 -1.24
C ARG A 11 21.90 -6.92 -0.54
N PRO A 12 22.40 -7.93 -1.29
CA PRO A 12 22.90 -9.18 -0.71
C PRO A 12 23.96 -9.00 0.38
N ASP A 13 24.91 -8.09 0.20
CA ASP A 13 26.00 -7.78 1.14
C ASP A 13 25.53 -7.13 2.45
N MET A 14 24.36 -6.49 2.41
CA MET A 14 23.76 -5.81 3.56
C MET A 14 22.81 -6.72 4.36
N ARG A 15 22.57 -7.95 3.91
CA ARG A 15 21.67 -8.92 4.61
C ARG A 15 22.23 -9.42 5.96
N LYS A 16 23.50 -9.11 6.27
CA LYS A 16 24.07 -9.28 7.62
C LYS A 16 23.34 -8.43 8.66
N TYR A 17 22.74 -7.32 8.24
CA TYR A 17 21.88 -6.49 9.09
C TYR A 17 20.45 -7.02 9.05
N ARG A 18 19.74 -6.91 10.18
CA ARG A 18 18.34 -7.39 10.29
C ARG A 18 17.32 -6.39 9.71
N LEU A 19 17.61 -5.83 8.54
CA LEU A 19 16.70 -4.94 7.82
C LEU A 19 15.58 -5.74 7.15
N LEU A 20 14.47 -5.05 6.85
CA LEU A 20 13.30 -5.60 6.18
C LEU A 20 13.30 -5.19 4.70
N ASP A 21 12.73 -6.05 3.86
CA ASP A 21 12.37 -5.71 2.48
C ASP A 21 10.94 -5.16 2.49
N HIS A 22 10.68 -4.08 1.74
CA HIS A 22 9.35 -3.45 1.72
C HIS A 22 8.72 -3.50 0.33
N LEU A 23 7.42 -3.72 0.29
CA LEU A 23 6.61 -3.61 -0.91
C LEU A 23 5.42 -2.71 -0.66
N LEU A 24 5.23 -1.69 -1.48
CA LEU A 24 4.16 -0.72 -1.34
C LEU A 24 3.32 -0.68 -2.61
N GLU A 25 2.02 -0.55 -2.41
CA GLU A 25 1.03 -0.29 -3.46
C GLU A 25 0.22 0.93 -3.05
N PHE A 26 0.13 1.90 -3.95
CA PHE A 26 -0.54 3.17 -3.76
C PHE A 26 -1.86 3.19 -4.54
N LYS A 27 -2.91 3.65 -3.87
CA LYS A 27 -4.14 4.10 -4.51
C LYS A 27 -4.35 5.56 -4.20
N TYR A 28 -5.04 6.22 -5.10
CA TYR A 28 -5.46 7.60 -4.91
C TYR A 28 -6.97 7.69 -5.08
N LEU A 29 -7.63 8.41 -4.18
CA LEU A 29 -9.05 8.75 -4.25
C LEU A 29 -9.19 10.26 -4.13
N SER A 30 -9.83 10.89 -5.11
CA SER A 30 -10.20 12.29 -5.04
C SER A 30 -11.40 12.52 -4.11
N LEU A 31 -11.59 13.76 -3.60
CA LEU A 31 -12.80 14.12 -2.84
C LEU A 31 -14.09 13.80 -3.61
N LYS A 32 -14.08 14.00 -4.93
CA LYS A 32 -15.22 13.68 -5.80
C LYS A 32 -15.59 12.20 -5.75
N GLU A 33 -14.59 11.32 -5.70
CA GLU A 33 -14.82 9.86 -5.60
C GLU A 33 -15.30 9.44 -4.21
N LEU A 34 -14.94 10.20 -3.18
CA LEU A 34 -15.38 9.98 -1.81
C LEU A 34 -16.80 10.50 -1.55
N GLY A 35 -17.26 11.48 -2.33
CA GLY A 35 -18.59 12.09 -2.17
C GLY A 35 -18.73 12.95 -0.91
N SER A 36 -17.61 13.34 -0.29
CA SER A 36 -17.54 14.11 0.95
C SER A 36 -16.84 15.45 0.73
N SER A 37 -17.10 16.42 1.60
CA SER A 37 -16.35 17.68 1.62
C SER A 37 -14.95 17.50 2.21
N ASP A 38 -14.08 18.48 1.98
CA ASP A 38 -12.72 18.49 2.50
C ASP A 38 -12.69 18.54 4.04
N GLU A 39 -13.55 19.36 4.64
CA GLU A 39 -13.69 19.50 6.09
C GLU A 39 -14.16 18.19 6.72
N GLU A 40 -15.09 17.49 6.06
CA GLU A 40 -15.62 16.22 6.55
C GLU A 40 -14.53 15.14 6.58
N ILE A 41 -13.69 15.07 5.53
CA ILE A 41 -12.57 14.12 5.49
C ILE A 41 -11.51 14.47 6.52
N LYS A 42 -11.15 15.75 6.67
CA LYS A 42 -10.16 16.23 7.66
C LYS A 42 -10.60 15.98 9.10
N GLY A 43 -11.91 15.99 9.38
CA GLY A 43 -12.46 15.75 10.72
C GLY A 43 -12.53 14.29 11.14
N LYS A 44 -12.36 13.34 10.21
CA LYS A 44 -12.46 11.90 10.51
C LYS A 44 -11.13 11.34 11.03
N THR A 45 -11.23 10.43 11.99
CA THR A 45 -10.13 9.56 12.41
C THR A 45 -9.71 8.60 11.30
N ARG A 46 -8.52 8.00 11.44
CA ARG A 46 -8.03 7.04 10.46
C ARG A 46 -8.91 5.80 10.37
N GLU A 47 -9.49 5.37 11.48
CA GLU A 47 -10.41 4.23 11.57
C GLU A 47 -11.70 4.52 10.80
N GLU A 48 -12.28 5.71 10.97
CA GLU A 48 -13.45 6.17 10.21
C GLU A 48 -13.15 6.30 8.72
N LEU A 49 -12.00 6.86 8.34
CA LEU A 49 -11.58 6.96 6.94
C LEU A 49 -11.41 5.57 6.31
N ARG A 50 -10.88 4.59 7.05
CA ARG A 50 -10.74 3.20 6.56
C ARG A 50 -12.08 2.49 6.41
N ALA A 51 -13.09 2.90 7.16
CA ALA A 51 -14.45 2.33 7.08
C ALA A 51 -15.25 2.88 5.89
N LEU A 52 -14.81 3.98 5.26
CA LEU A 52 -15.47 4.51 4.06
C LEU A 52 -15.45 3.45 2.94
N PRO A 53 -16.61 3.12 2.32
CA PRO A 53 -16.70 2.02 1.37
C PRO A 53 -15.67 2.09 0.22
N ARG A 54 -15.43 3.29 -0.31
CA ARG A 54 -14.45 3.52 -1.37
C ARG A 54 -13.01 3.29 -0.91
N VAL A 55 -12.66 3.74 0.30
CA VAL A 55 -11.34 3.55 0.88
C VAL A 55 -11.10 2.07 1.21
N ALA A 56 -12.08 1.41 1.80
CA ALA A 56 -12.02 -0.02 2.10
C ALA A 56 -11.83 -0.86 0.82
N ALA A 57 -12.58 -0.53 -0.25
CA ALA A 57 -12.44 -1.17 -1.55
C ALA A 57 -11.05 -0.96 -2.16
N ALA A 58 -10.54 0.28 -2.16
CA ALA A 58 -9.21 0.59 -2.66
C ALA A 58 -8.10 -0.13 -1.88
N LEU A 59 -8.21 -0.18 -0.54
CA LEU A 59 -7.29 -0.94 0.31
C LEU A 59 -7.32 -2.44 -0.01
N ASN A 60 -8.51 -3.00 -0.28
CA ASN A 60 -8.65 -4.40 -0.64
C ASN A 60 -8.02 -4.71 -2.00
N GLU A 61 -8.26 -3.85 -3.00
CA GLU A 61 -7.63 -3.98 -4.32
C GLU A 61 -6.10 -3.93 -4.22
N ALA A 62 -5.56 -2.95 -3.48
CA ALA A 62 -4.12 -2.82 -3.26
C ALA A 62 -3.54 -4.05 -2.57
N LYS A 63 -4.22 -4.61 -1.56
CA LYS A 63 -3.80 -5.86 -0.90
C LYS A 63 -3.77 -7.05 -1.86
N GLN A 64 -4.74 -7.17 -2.76
CA GLN A 64 -4.77 -8.23 -3.76
C GLN A 64 -3.61 -8.10 -4.76
N GLN A 65 -3.28 -6.88 -5.19
CA GLN A 65 -2.12 -6.61 -6.04
C GLN A 65 -0.81 -6.95 -5.33
N LEU A 66 -0.65 -6.51 -4.08
CA LEU A 66 0.50 -6.84 -3.23
C LEU A 66 0.67 -8.34 -3.04
N ALA A 67 -0.41 -9.09 -2.81
CA ALA A 67 -0.35 -10.54 -2.62
C ALA A 67 0.18 -11.25 -3.88
N ARG A 68 -0.28 -10.84 -5.07
CA ARG A 68 0.22 -11.38 -6.33
C ARG A 68 1.71 -11.08 -6.51
N TYR A 69 2.11 -9.82 -6.32
CA TYR A 69 3.49 -9.43 -6.59
C TYR A 69 4.48 -9.93 -5.51
N ARG A 70 4.02 -10.07 -4.25
CA ARG A 70 4.74 -10.77 -3.18
C ARG A 70 5.14 -12.18 -3.62
N THR A 71 4.22 -12.93 -4.22
CA THR A 71 4.49 -14.30 -4.70
C THR A 71 5.60 -14.30 -5.75
N THR A 72 5.55 -13.36 -6.70
CA THR A 72 6.62 -13.19 -7.71
C THR A 72 7.98 -12.92 -7.07
N LEU A 73 8.06 -12.01 -6.09
CA LEU A 73 9.30 -11.69 -5.40
C LEU A 73 9.81 -12.86 -4.53
N GLN A 74 8.91 -13.57 -3.85
CA GLN A 74 9.29 -14.75 -3.08
C GLN A 74 9.87 -15.86 -3.97
N ASN A 75 9.30 -16.07 -5.17
CA ASN A 75 9.85 -17.03 -6.14
C ASN A 75 11.24 -16.61 -6.66
N ALA A 76 11.49 -15.30 -6.82
CA ALA A 76 12.76 -14.79 -7.32
C ALA A 76 13.89 -14.76 -6.27
N TYR A 77 13.57 -14.43 -5.01
CA TYR A 77 14.56 -14.21 -3.95
C TYR A 77 14.63 -15.34 -2.90
N GLY A 78 13.63 -16.22 -2.87
CA GLY A 78 13.50 -17.31 -1.91
C GLY A 78 13.45 -16.84 -0.46
N ASP A 79 13.91 -17.70 0.45
CA ASP A 79 13.82 -17.51 1.91
C ASP A 79 14.65 -16.34 2.45
N LYS A 80 15.51 -15.74 1.60
CA LYS A 80 16.31 -14.57 1.98
C LYS A 80 15.46 -13.31 2.15
N LEU A 81 14.29 -13.27 1.51
CA LEU A 81 13.44 -12.09 1.44
C LEU A 81 12.60 -11.90 2.72
N ARG A 82 12.80 -10.78 3.41
CA ARG A 82 12.06 -10.41 4.64
C ARG A 82 10.98 -9.40 4.31
N LEU A 83 10.01 -9.84 3.48
CA LEU A 83 9.07 -8.93 2.83
C LEU A 83 7.91 -8.49 3.74
N HIS A 84 7.75 -7.17 3.87
CA HIS A 84 6.57 -6.52 4.45
C HIS A 84 5.83 -5.72 3.39
N THR A 85 4.51 -5.94 3.29
CA THR A 85 3.65 -5.32 2.29
C THR A 85 2.80 -4.21 2.91
N HIS A 86 2.67 -3.08 2.21
CA HIS A 86 1.95 -1.90 2.67
C HIS A 86 0.96 -1.45 1.60
N ALA A 87 -0.34 -1.52 1.91
CA ALA A 87 -1.37 -0.92 1.09
C ALA A 87 -1.62 0.51 1.59
N VAL A 88 -1.44 1.49 0.70
CA VAL A 88 -1.58 2.91 1.04
C VAL A 88 -2.64 3.52 0.14
N VAL A 89 -3.62 4.21 0.73
CA VAL A 89 -4.61 4.98 -0.01
C VAL A 89 -4.44 6.44 0.35
N ALA A 90 -4.04 7.25 -0.62
CA ALA A 90 -3.99 8.69 -0.50
C ALA A 90 -5.36 9.29 -0.82
N LEU A 91 -5.83 10.18 0.04
CA LEU A 91 -7.06 10.93 -0.16
C LEU A 91 -6.68 12.33 -0.64
N GLY A 92 -7.20 12.74 -1.80
CA GLY A 92 -7.07 14.12 -2.26
C GLY A 92 -7.78 15.04 -1.29
N LEU A 93 -7.10 16.08 -0.83
CA LEU A 93 -7.67 17.16 -0.02
C LEU A 93 -7.57 18.47 -0.83
N ALA A 94 -8.45 19.41 -0.53
CA ALA A 94 -8.34 20.76 -1.09
C ALA A 94 -7.11 21.47 -0.51
N ARG A 95 -6.50 22.34 -1.32
CA ARG A 95 -5.31 23.14 -0.94
C ARG A 95 -5.70 24.30 -0.04
#